data_AF-A0A9C6W6Z0-F1
#
_entry.id   AF-A0A9C6W6Z0-F1
#
_cell.length_a   1.000
_cell.length_b   1.000
_cell.length_c   1.000
_cell.angle_alpha   90.00
_cell.angle_beta   90.00
_cell.angle_gamma   90.00
#
_symmetry.space_group_name_H-M   'P 1'
#
loop_
_entity.id
_entity.type
_entity.pdbx_description
1 polymer ?
#
loop_
_entity_poly.entity_id
_entity_poly.type
_entity_poly.pdbx_seq_one_letter_code
_entity_poly.pdbx_strand_id
1 'polypeptide(L)'
;MFANKAAKSNNLVTNTQQKFKAQLKFNEKSFRNGGFESASGLLRKSGSQLKQTKLSLCQRDNKLIFSGFVEEPLKAKSKLEFGYEPNVKVKAEPATTLSTAPMSKPGRNLLSLIGRVDFCIKMQRTQLKLNAIWNVYGNLLRIIEGKRGERTLLLRNDDNGPILQSIFYDFAGELESLSNGCYVHVVGRFTGENRLNTFSVAQFQTF
;
A
#
# COMPACT_ATOMS: atom_id res chain seq x y z
N MET A 1 46.88 -26.45 -17.43
CA MET A 1 45.59 -26.93 -16.87
C MET A 1 44.91 -25.75 -16.18
N PHE A 2 43.89 -25.16 -16.79
CA PHE A 2 43.16 -24.02 -16.20
C PHE A 2 41.81 -24.51 -15.66
N ALA A 3 41.59 -24.33 -14.36
CA ALA A 3 40.36 -24.68 -13.69
C ALA A 3 39.34 -23.54 -13.83
N ASN A 4 38.20 -23.82 -14.48
CA ASN A 4 37.03 -22.94 -14.49
C ASN A 4 36.28 -23.06 -13.16
N LYS A 5 36.31 -22.01 -12.33
CA LYS A 5 35.36 -21.85 -11.22
C LYS A 5 34.06 -21.26 -11.76
N ALA A 6 33.00 -22.07 -11.79
CA ALA A 6 31.65 -21.61 -12.09
C ALA A 6 31.14 -20.68 -10.98
N ALA A 7 30.81 -19.44 -11.35
CA ALA A 7 30.13 -18.50 -10.47
C ALA A 7 28.68 -18.99 -10.25
N LYS A 8 28.33 -19.36 -9.01
CA LYS A 8 26.95 -19.58 -8.60
C LYS A 8 26.25 -18.22 -8.53
N SER A 9 25.36 -17.94 -9.48
CA SER A 9 24.44 -16.81 -9.38
C SER A 9 23.39 -17.11 -8.30
N ASN A 10 23.44 -16.36 -7.20
CA ASN A 10 22.36 -16.33 -6.23
C ASN A 10 21.17 -15.58 -6.88
N ASN A 11 20.28 -16.32 -7.52
CA ASN A 11 18.99 -15.81 -7.96
C ASN A 11 18.15 -15.42 -6.74
N LEU A 12 18.26 -14.18 -6.30
CA LEU A 12 17.26 -13.57 -5.42
C LEU A 12 15.96 -13.51 -6.21
N VAL A 13 15.01 -14.38 -5.90
CA VAL A 13 13.72 -14.47 -6.60
C VAL A 13 12.88 -13.23 -6.24
N THR A 14 13.16 -12.11 -6.89
CA THR A 14 12.39 -10.88 -6.72
C THR A 14 11.05 -11.03 -7.43
N ASN A 15 9.97 -10.94 -6.66
CA ASN A 15 8.59 -10.91 -7.16
C ASN A 15 8.33 -9.55 -7.82
N THR A 16 8.60 -9.44 -9.12
CA THR A 16 8.41 -8.20 -9.90
C THR A 16 7.12 -8.23 -10.71
N GLN A 17 6.52 -7.06 -10.94
CA GLN A 17 5.29 -6.92 -11.73
C GLN A 17 5.47 -7.47 -13.16
N GLN A 18 6.66 -7.35 -13.73
CA GLN A 18 6.99 -7.92 -15.04
C GLN A 18 6.88 -9.46 -15.04
N LYS A 19 7.35 -10.13 -13.98
CA LYS A 19 7.25 -11.58 -13.85
C LYS A 19 5.80 -12.04 -13.74
N PHE A 20 4.97 -11.30 -12.99
CA PHE A 20 3.54 -11.57 -12.89
C PHE A 20 2.83 -11.40 -14.25
N LYS A 21 3.10 -10.31 -14.97
CA LYS A 21 2.54 -10.08 -16.30
C LYS A 21 2.99 -11.15 -17.31
N ALA A 22 4.23 -11.62 -17.22
CA ALA A 22 4.73 -12.72 -18.06
C ALA A 22 4.02 -14.05 -17.75
N GLN A 23 3.78 -14.37 -16.47
CA GLN A 23 3.03 -15.56 -16.06
C GLN A 23 1.57 -15.53 -16.53
N LEU A 24 0.91 -14.38 -16.49
CA LEU A 24 -0.45 -14.21 -17.02
C LEU A 24 -0.52 -14.51 -18.52
N LYS A 25 0.43 -13.99 -19.30
CA LYS A 25 0.52 -14.25 -20.74
C LYS A 25 0.84 -15.71 -21.05
N PHE A 26 1.68 -16.36 -20.23
CA PHE A 26 2.05 -17.76 -20.43
C PHE A 26 0.87 -18.72 -20.14
N ASN A 27 0.04 -18.41 -19.15
CA ASN A 27 -1.08 -19.26 -18.72
C ASN A 27 -2.42 -18.89 -19.38
N GLU A 28 -2.42 -18.03 -20.39
CA GLU A 28 -3.61 -17.50 -21.08
C GLU A 28 -4.52 -18.59 -21.66
N LYS A 29 -3.97 -19.75 -22.03
CA LYS A 29 -4.73 -20.93 -22.48
C LYS A 29 -5.37 -21.74 -21.34
N SER A 30 -4.79 -21.71 -20.13
CA SER A 30 -5.30 -22.44 -18.96
C SER A 30 -6.39 -21.67 -18.21
N PHE A 31 -6.42 -20.34 -18.31
CA PHE A 31 -7.41 -19.50 -17.62
C PHE A 31 -8.78 -19.43 -18.31
N ARG A 32 -8.94 -19.99 -19.51
CA ARG A 32 -10.22 -19.88 -20.24
C ARG A 32 -11.39 -20.58 -19.55
N ASN A 33 -11.15 -21.56 -18.66
CA ASN A 33 -12.22 -22.27 -17.96
C ASN A 33 -11.91 -22.65 -16.49
N GLY A 34 -10.80 -22.18 -15.93
CA GLY A 34 -10.45 -22.41 -14.52
C GLY A 34 -9.69 -21.21 -14.02
N GLY A 35 -10.22 -20.54 -12.99
CA GLY A 35 -9.50 -19.47 -12.29
C GLY A 35 -8.15 -19.97 -11.77
N PHE A 36 -7.35 -19.05 -11.23
CA PHE A 36 -6.10 -19.39 -10.56
C PHE A 36 -6.29 -20.59 -9.60
N GLU A 37 -5.31 -21.51 -9.54
CA GLU A 37 -5.28 -22.52 -8.50
C GLU A 37 -5.47 -21.81 -7.15
N SER A 38 -6.63 -22.05 -6.52
CA SER A 38 -6.90 -21.58 -5.18
C SER A 38 -5.84 -22.17 -4.25
N ALA A 39 -5.56 -21.51 -3.12
CA ALA A 39 -4.54 -21.97 -2.17
C ALA A 39 -4.77 -23.43 -1.70
N SER A 40 -5.99 -23.96 -1.81
CA SER A 40 -6.35 -25.37 -1.61
C SER A 40 -5.75 -26.35 -2.63
N GLY A 41 -5.42 -25.91 -3.85
CA GLY A 41 -4.65 -26.67 -4.82
C GLY A 41 -3.17 -26.78 -4.45
N LEU A 42 -2.58 -25.70 -3.92
CA LEU A 42 -1.19 -25.64 -3.46
C LEU A 42 -0.95 -26.40 -2.15
N LEU A 43 -1.96 -26.45 -1.26
CA LEU A 43 -1.90 -27.14 0.03
C LEU A 43 -1.55 -28.64 -0.08
N ARG A 44 -1.82 -29.28 -1.22
CA ARG A 44 -1.52 -30.71 -1.42
C ARG A 44 -0.05 -31.01 -1.74
N LYS A 45 0.78 -30.01 -2.08
CA LYS A 45 2.16 -30.23 -2.56
C LYS A 45 3.25 -29.69 -1.63
N SER A 46 2.92 -28.80 -0.72
CA SER A 46 3.87 -28.24 0.24
C SER A 46 3.18 -28.18 1.59
N GLY A 47 3.83 -28.65 2.66
CA GLY A 47 3.32 -28.67 4.03
C GLY A 47 3.11 -27.27 4.62
N SER A 48 2.23 -26.50 3.98
CA SER A 48 1.85 -25.14 4.32
C SER A 48 0.94 -25.15 5.54
N GLN A 49 1.25 -24.32 6.53
CA GLN A 49 0.42 -24.09 7.71
C GLN A 49 -0.73 -23.10 7.45
N LEU A 50 -0.87 -22.60 6.21
CA LEU A 50 -1.85 -21.59 5.84
C LEU A 50 -3.24 -22.22 5.63
N LYS A 51 -4.20 -21.84 6.48
CA LYS A 51 -5.61 -22.26 6.36
C LYS A 51 -6.37 -21.31 5.44
N GLN A 52 -7.24 -21.86 4.60
CA GLN A 52 -8.08 -21.05 3.70
C GLN A 52 -9.17 -20.32 4.50
N THR A 53 -9.26 -19.00 4.37
CA THR A 53 -10.29 -18.18 5.02
C THR A 53 -11.62 -18.24 4.27
N LYS A 54 -12.74 -18.37 5.00
CA LYS A 54 -14.12 -18.30 4.50
C LYS A 54 -14.63 -16.87 4.68
N LEU A 55 -15.08 -16.26 3.59
CA LEU A 55 -15.69 -14.93 3.60
C LEU A 55 -17.15 -15.07 3.16
N SER A 56 -18.07 -14.37 3.83
CA SER A 56 -19.48 -14.27 3.45
C SER A 56 -19.83 -12.83 3.09
N LEU A 57 -20.72 -12.64 2.13
CA LEU A 57 -21.22 -11.31 1.78
C LEU A 57 -22.37 -10.94 2.72
N CYS A 58 -22.23 -9.86 3.47
CA CYS A 58 -23.33 -9.29 4.23
C CYS A 58 -24.29 -8.56 3.28
N GLN A 59 -25.52 -9.05 3.15
CA GLN A 59 -26.52 -8.47 2.26
C GLN A 59 -26.98 -7.06 2.67
N ARG A 60 -26.84 -6.70 3.95
CA ARG A 60 -27.23 -5.35 4.44
C ARG A 60 -26.23 -4.28 4.01
N ASP A 61 -24.94 -4.60 4.08
CA ASP A 61 -23.89 -3.59 3.93
C ASP A 61 -23.03 -3.80 2.67
N ASN A 62 -23.30 -4.83 1.88
CA ASN A 62 -22.49 -5.29 0.73
C ASN A 62 -20.99 -5.43 1.07
N LYS A 63 -20.68 -5.80 2.32
CA LYS A 63 -19.32 -6.00 2.81
C LYS A 63 -19.01 -7.48 2.96
N LEU A 64 -17.77 -7.85 2.66
CA LEU A 64 -17.24 -9.17 2.96
C LEU A 64 -16.95 -9.27 4.45
N ILE A 65 -17.58 -10.25 5.10
CA ILE A 65 -17.39 -10.59 6.52
C ILE A 65 -16.55 -11.86 6.60
N PHE A 66 -15.57 -11.85 7.49
CA PHE A 66 -14.82 -13.05 7.82
C PHE A 66 -15.70 -14.02 8.63
N SER A 67 -15.96 -15.21 8.08
CA SER A 67 -16.84 -16.23 8.67
C SER A 67 -16.09 -17.47 9.14
N GLY A 68 -14.77 -17.39 9.36
CA GLY A 68 -13.92 -18.48 9.82
C GLY A 68 -12.99 -19.04 8.76
N PHE A 69 -12.42 -20.21 9.00
CA PHE A 69 -11.62 -20.95 8.02
C PHE A 69 -12.48 -22.03 7.35
N VAL A 70 -12.15 -22.39 6.12
CA VAL A 70 -12.76 -23.53 5.44
C VAL A 70 -12.33 -24.79 6.18
N GLU A 71 -13.28 -25.54 6.72
CA GLU A 71 -13.01 -26.86 7.31
C GLU A 71 -12.54 -27.81 6.22
N GLU A 72 -11.29 -28.25 6.33
CA GLU A 72 -10.79 -29.35 5.52
C GLU A 72 -11.47 -30.64 5.98
N PRO A 73 -11.90 -31.53 5.06
CA PRO A 73 -12.45 -32.81 5.45
C PRO A 73 -11.41 -33.60 6.23
N LEU A 74 -11.66 -33.76 7.54
CA LEU A 74 -10.84 -34.54 8.44
C LEU A 74 -10.73 -35.97 7.87
N LYS A 75 -9.51 -36.39 7.52
CA LYS A 75 -9.22 -37.82 7.39
C LYS A 75 -9.49 -38.45 8.75
N ALA A 76 -10.56 -39.24 8.81
CA ALA A 76 -10.93 -40.02 9.98
C ALA A 76 -9.74 -40.79 10.53
N LYS A 77 -9.34 -40.51 11.77
CA LYS A 77 -8.56 -41.44 12.59
C LYS A 77 -9.19 -41.54 13.99
N SER A 78 -9.58 -42.78 14.26
CA SER A 78 -10.13 -43.47 15.44
C SER A 78 -10.19 -42.75 16.79
N LYS A 79 -11.36 -42.96 17.43
CA LYS A 79 -11.74 -42.72 18.82
C LYS A 79 -10.67 -43.14 19.83
N LEU A 80 -10.43 -42.28 20.82
CA LEU A 80 -10.19 -42.70 22.20
C LEU A 80 -10.79 -41.64 23.12
N GLU A 81 -11.82 -42.04 23.86
CA GLU A 81 -12.47 -41.28 24.92
C GLU A 81 -11.57 -41.22 26.16
N PHE A 82 -11.54 -40.08 26.86
CA PHE A 82 -11.58 -40.02 28.32
C PHE A 82 -12.08 -38.61 28.69
N GLY A 83 -13.20 -38.55 29.42
CA GLY A 83 -14.00 -37.35 29.61
C GLY A 83 -13.70 -36.51 30.85
N TYR A 84 -14.42 -35.39 30.95
CA TYR A 84 -15.19 -34.93 32.11
C TYR A 84 -15.99 -33.68 31.67
N GLU A 85 -17.32 -33.71 31.81
CA GLU A 85 -18.21 -32.54 31.67
C GLU A 85 -18.29 -31.76 33.02
N PRO A 86 -19.18 -30.76 33.19
CA PRO A 86 -19.03 -29.35 32.79
C PRO A 86 -19.17 -28.43 34.03
N ASN A 87 -18.97 -27.09 33.91
CA ASN A 87 -19.85 -26.12 34.62
C ASN A 87 -19.58 -24.61 34.40
N VAL A 88 -20.65 -23.93 33.95
CA VAL A 88 -21.26 -22.63 34.34
C VAL A 88 -20.38 -21.39 34.61
N LYS A 89 -20.67 -20.28 33.90
CA LYS A 89 -21.42 -19.10 34.42
C LYS A 89 -21.42 -17.90 33.46
N VAL A 90 -22.61 -17.61 32.97
CA VAL A 90 -23.04 -16.30 32.45
C VAL A 90 -22.96 -15.27 33.59
N LYS A 91 -22.37 -14.10 33.32
CA LYS A 91 -22.64 -12.87 34.07
C LYS A 91 -22.63 -11.69 33.10
N ALA A 92 -23.76 -10.98 33.06
CA ALA A 92 -24.01 -9.83 32.23
C ALA A 92 -23.50 -8.52 32.88
N GLU A 93 -22.98 -7.65 32.00
CA GLU A 93 -22.97 -6.17 32.00
C GLU A 93 -22.22 -5.38 33.11
N PRO A 94 -21.68 -4.16 32.82
CA PRO A 94 -22.37 -3.07 32.11
C PRO A 94 -21.62 -2.32 30.99
N ALA A 95 -22.44 -1.67 30.17
CA ALA A 95 -22.10 -0.74 29.11
C ALA A 95 -21.02 0.29 29.51
N THR A 96 -19.90 0.28 28.78
CA THR A 96 -19.02 1.43 28.63
C THR A 96 -19.04 1.82 27.16
N THR A 97 -19.50 3.03 26.91
CA THR A 97 -19.53 3.73 25.63
C THR A 97 -18.16 3.71 24.94
N LEU A 98 -17.93 2.71 24.09
CA LEU A 98 -16.80 2.70 23.17
C LEU A 98 -17.09 3.72 22.07
N SER A 99 -16.62 4.95 22.30
CA SER A 99 -16.33 5.92 21.24
C SER A 99 -15.38 5.25 20.24
N THR A 100 -15.97 4.61 19.23
CA THR A 100 -15.23 3.86 18.22
C THR A 100 -14.79 4.86 17.16
N ALA A 101 -13.88 5.75 17.53
CA ALA A 101 -13.10 6.47 16.53
C ALA A 101 -12.31 5.39 15.76
N PRO A 102 -12.52 5.25 14.44
CA PRO A 102 -11.92 4.19 13.62
C PRO A 102 -10.38 4.26 13.56
N MET A 103 -9.79 5.27 14.20
CA MET A 103 -8.36 5.57 14.29
C MET A 103 -7.62 4.82 15.41
N SER A 104 -8.31 4.06 16.27
CA SER A 104 -7.70 3.40 17.44
C SER A 104 -6.85 2.14 17.13
N LYS A 105 -6.60 1.78 15.86
CA LYS A 105 -5.76 0.63 15.51
C LYS A 105 -4.33 1.09 15.18
N PRO A 106 -3.32 0.75 16.01
CA PRO A 106 -1.92 1.05 15.71
C PRO A 106 -1.53 0.27 14.45
N GLY A 107 -1.27 0.99 13.36
CA GLY A 107 -0.92 0.42 12.06
C GLY A 107 -1.78 0.88 10.88
N ARG A 108 -2.92 1.56 11.10
CA ARG A 108 -3.75 2.16 10.03
C ARG A 108 -4.07 3.64 10.28
N ASN A 109 -3.07 4.40 10.71
CA ASN A 109 -3.20 5.85 10.94
C ASN A 109 -2.41 6.63 9.89
N LEU A 110 -2.48 6.25 8.62
CA LEU A 110 -1.89 7.01 7.51
C LEU A 110 -3.01 7.45 6.59
N LEU A 111 -3.25 8.76 6.53
CA LEU A 111 -4.28 9.33 5.67
C LEU A 111 -3.67 9.66 4.30
N SER A 112 -4.37 9.34 3.23
CA SER A 112 -4.04 9.84 1.89
C SER A 112 -4.89 11.08 1.65
N LEU A 113 -4.25 12.24 1.55
CA LEU A 113 -4.91 13.50 1.26
C LEU A 113 -4.53 13.98 -0.13
N ILE A 114 -5.49 14.62 -0.80
CA ILE A 114 -5.33 15.17 -2.14
C ILE A 114 -5.72 16.64 -2.10
N GLY A 115 -4.95 17.50 -2.75
CA GLY A 115 -5.32 18.90 -2.85
C GLY A 115 -4.35 19.73 -3.67
N ARG A 116 -4.68 21.02 -3.74
CA ARG A 116 -3.86 22.08 -4.31
C ARG A 116 -2.84 22.59 -3.30
N VAL A 117 -1.81 23.31 -3.75
CA VAL A 117 -0.73 23.82 -2.88
C VAL A 117 -1.24 24.65 -1.70
N ASP A 118 -2.15 25.59 -1.94
CA ASP A 118 -2.79 26.46 -0.95
C ASP A 118 -3.50 25.66 0.15
N PHE A 119 -4.30 24.68 -0.26
CA PHE A 119 -5.05 23.82 0.66
C PHE A 119 -4.12 22.95 1.50
N CYS A 120 -3.14 22.28 0.86
CA CYS A 120 -2.25 21.37 1.55
C CYS A 120 -1.40 22.08 2.61
N ILE A 121 -0.86 23.27 2.29
CA ILE A 121 -0.09 24.08 3.25
C ILE A 121 -0.98 24.53 4.41
N LYS A 122 -2.19 25.05 4.12
CA LYS A 122 -3.12 25.51 5.16
C LYS A 122 -3.52 24.38 6.11
N MET A 123 -3.80 23.21 5.57
CA MET A 123 -4.21 22.04 6.35
C MET A 123 -3.05 21.50 7.19
N GLN A 124 -1.83 21.41 6.64
CA GLN A 124 -0.64 21.01 7.39
C GLN A 124 -0.36 21.95 8.57
N ARG A 125 -0.48 23.27 8.38
CA ARG A 125 -0.32 24.24 9.47
C ARG A 125 -1.37 24.08 10.57
N THR A 126 -2.59 23.73 10.20
CA THR A 126 -3.69 23.54 11.16
C THR A 126 -3.55 22.21 11.91
N GLN A 127 -3.00 21.18 11.26
CA GLN A 127 -2.91 19.83 11.79
C GLN A 127 -1.49 19.26 11.70
N LEU A 128 -0.56 19.84 12.46
CA LEU A 128 0.86 19.44 12.47
C LEU A 128 1.11 17.96 12.86
N LYS A 129 0.18 17.37 13.63
CA LYS A 129 0.26 15.97 14.08
C LYS A 129 -0.38 14.97 13.10
N LEU A 130 -0.84 15.44 11.95
CA LEU A 130 -1.48 14.60 10.97
C LEU A 130 -0.46 13.65 10.33
N ASN A 131 -0.68 12.35 10.52
CA ASN A 131 0.09 11.35 9.81
C ASN A 131 -0.54 11.09 8.44
N ALA A 132 -0.10 11.84 7.42
CA ALA A 132 -0.65 11.74 6.07
C ALA A 132 0.43 11.68 4.99
N ILE A 133 0.08 11.05 3.85
CA ILE A 133 0.72 11.23 2.55
C ILE A 133 -0.12 12.22 1.76
N TRP A 134 0.55 13.18 1.15
CA TRP A 134 -0.07 14.27 0.41
C TRP A 134 0.15 14.10 -1.08
N ASN A 135 -0.93 14.10 -1.83
CA ASN A 135 -0.98 14.21 -3.27
C ASN A 135 -1.27 15.68 -3.60
N VAL A 136 -0.24 16.40 -4.02
CA VAL A 136 -0.33 17.84 -4.26
C VAL A 136 -0.30 18.11 -5.76
N TYR A 137 -1.22 18.96 -6.20
CA TYR A 137 -1.27 19.45 -7.57
C TYR A 137 -0.95 20.95 -7.60
N GLY A 138 -0.04 21.37 -8.48
CA GLY A 138 0.33 22.78 -8.63
C GLY A 138 1.18 23.06 -9.86
N ASN A 139 1.34 24.35 -10.17
CA ASN A 139 2.24 24.80 -11.24
C ASN A 139 3.69 24.78 -10.74
N LEU A 140 4.56 24.20 -11.56
CA LEU A 140 6.00 24.21 -11.35
C LEU A 140 6.56 25.58 -11.73
N LEU A 141 7.01 26.37 -10.75
CA LEU A 141 7.64 27.66 -11.00
C LEU A 141 9.09 27.48 -11.47
N ARG A 142 9.83 26.66 -10.74
CA ARG A 142 11.27 26.48 -10.93
C ARG A 142 11.75 25.21 -10.25
N ILE A 143 12.77 24.60 -10.83
CA ILE A 143 13.57 23.54 -10.22
C ILE A 143 14.91 24.15 -9.79
N ILE A 144 15.30 23.92 -8.54
CA ILE A 144 16.61 24.31 -7.98
C ILE A 144 17.42 23.04 -7.73
N GLU A 145 18.65 23.03 -8.24
CA GLU A 145 19.60 21.94 -8.02
C GLU A 145 20.26 22.05 -6.65
N GLY A 146 20.18 20.98 -5.87
CA GLY A 146 20.82 20.83 -4.58
C GLY A 146 22.07 19.94 -4.65
N LYS A 147 22.50 19.45 -3.48
CA LYS A 147 23.65 18.55 -3.37
C LYS A 147 23.20 17.10 -3.54
N ARG A 148 24.09 16.23 -4.06
CA ARG A 148 23.89 14.76 -4.10
C ARG A 148 22.60 14.31 -4.81
N GLY A 149 22.21 14.97 -5.90
CA GLY A 149 21.00 14.61 -6.66
C GLY A 149 19.70 15.16 -6.07
N GLU A 150 19.76 15.97 -5.01
CA GLU A 150 18.59 16.69 -4.50
C GLU A 150 18.12 17.74 -5.53
N ARG A 151 16.82 17.75 -5.80
CA ARG A 151 16.13 18.71 -6.66
C ARG A 151 14.99 19.31 -5.85
N THR A 152 14.99 20.62 -5.66
CA THR A 152 13.90 21.34 -5.00
C THR A 152 12.99 21.94 -6.06
N LEU A 153 11.77 21.44 -6.14
CA LEU A 153 10.70 21.95 -6.99
C LEU A 153 9.92 23.01 -6.22
N LEU A 154 9.80 24.21 -6.78
CA LEU A 154 8.95 25.27 -6.25
C LEU A 154 7.58 25.18 -6.92
N LEU A 155 6.55 24.87 -6.14
CA LEU A 155 5.18 24.68 -6.61
C LEU A 155 4.30 25.81 -6.09
N ARG A 156 3.43 26.34 -6.96
CA ARG A 156 2.44 27.38 -6.63
C ARG A 156 1.21 27.20 -7.53
N ASN A 157 0.03 27.52 -7.03
CA ASN A 157 -1.20 27.45 -7.84
C ASN A 157 -1.52 28.82 -8.47
N ASP A 158 -1.68 29.83 -7.64
CA ASP A 158 -1.99 31.20 -8.07
C ASP A 158 -0.77 32.11 -7.88
N ASP A 159 -0.60 33.14 -8.71
CA ASP A 159 0.58 34.04 -8.68
C ASP A 159 0.82 34.72 -7.32
N ASN A 160 -0.23 34.92 -6.52
CA ASN A 160 -0.17 35.47 -5.16
C ASN A 160 -0.26 34.40 -4.05
N GLY A 161 -0.27 33.12 -4.40
CA GLY A 161 -0.43 32.02 -3.46
C GLY A 161 0.84 31.65 -2.69
N PRO A 162 0.73 30.80 -1.66
CA PRO A 162 1.90 30.27 -0.97
C PRO A 162 2.74 29.37 -1.91
N ILE A 163 4.03 29.27 -1.64
CA ILE A 163 4.96 28.41 -2.38
C ILE A 163 5.27 27.16 -1.55
N LEU A 164 5.09 26.00 -2.17
CA LEU A 164 5.50 24.71 -1.62
C LEU A 164 6.89 24.34 -2.15
N GLN A 165 7.80 24.01 -1.25
CA GLN A 165 9.13 23.47 -1.57
C GLN A 165 9.06 21.94 -1.56
N SER A 166 8.97 21.33 -2.72
CA SER A 166 8.99 19.87 -2.87
C SER A 166 10.44 19.40 -3.09
N ILE A 167 10.98 18.68 -2.12
CA ILE A 167 12.33 18.11 -2.16
C ILE A 167 12.23 16.71 -2.74
N PHE A 168 12.86 16.48 -3.89
CA PHE A 168 12.90 15.19 -4.56
C PHE A 168 14.35 14.80 -4.83
N TYR A 169 14.70 13.52 -4.68
CA TYR A 169 16.03 13.02 -4.99
C TYR A 169 15.99 12.34 -6.34
N ASP A 170 16.57 12.98 -7.34
CA ASP A 170 16.60 12.48 -8.71
C ASP A 170 17.90 11.74 -8.98
N PHE A 171 17.82 10.41 -8.96
CA PHE A 171 18.94 9.54 -9.33
C PHE A 171 18.83 9.04 -10.77
N ALA A 172 17.68 9.21 -11.42
CA ALA A 172 17.37 8.63 -12.72
C ALA A 172 17.22 9.67 -13.83
N GLY A 173 17.29 10.97 -13.51
CA GLY A 173 17.10 12.06 -14.47
C GLY A 173 15.64 12.26 -14.85
N GLU A 174 14.68 11.86 -13.99
CA GLU A 174 13.25 11.95 -14.29
C GLU A 174 12.79 13.40 -14.45
N LEU A 175 13.48 14.35 -13.79
CA LEU A 175 13.15 15.78 -13.84
C LEU A 175 13.64 16.50 -15.09
N GLU A 176 14.46 15.88 -15.94
CA GLU A 176 14.96 16.54 -17.17
C GLU A 176 13.84 16.85 -18.17
N SER A 177 12.78 16.04 -18.14
CA SER A 177 11.60 16.22 -19.00
C SER A 177 10.65 17.34 -18.54
N LEU A 178 10.80 17.81 -17.30
CA LEU A 178 9.90 18.80 -16.71
C LEU A 178 10.35 20.22 -17.02
N SER A 179 9.49 20.98 -17.70
CA SER A 179 9.72 22.41 -17.97
C SER A 179 9.02 23.31 -16.95
N ASN A 180 9.60 24.48 -16.71
CA ASN A 180 8.97 25.51 -15.88
C ASN A 180 7.63 25.93 -16.50
N GLY A 181 6.64 26.16 -15.65
CA GLY A 181 5.26 26.49 -16.03
C GLY A 181 4.34 25.28 -16.18
N CYS A 182 4.86 24.05 -16.12
CA CYS A 182 4.02 22.86 -16.23
C CYS A 182 3.20 22.60 -14.97
N TYR A 183 2.00 22.05 -15.15
CA TYR A 183 1.21 21.51 -14.05
C TYR A 183 1.78 20.15 -13.65
N VAL A 184 2.01 19.95 -12.36
CA VAL A 184 2.60 18.72 -11.83
C VAL A 184 1.80 18.16 -10.68
N HIS A 185 1.84 16.84 -10.57
CA HIS A 185 1.37 16.06 -9.44
C HIS A 185 2.59 15.56 -8.66
N VAL A 186 2.64 15.88 -7.38
CA VAL A 186 3.71 15.40 -6.48
C VAL A 186 3.12 14.65 -5.31
N VAL A 187 3.79 13.58 -4.90
CA VAL A 187 3.38 12.76 -3.76
C VAL A 187 4.47 12.77 -2.70
N GLY A 188 4.13 13.16 -1.47
CA GLY A 188 5.12 13.30 -0.42
C GLY A 188 4.57 13.44 0.99
N ARG A 189 5.46 13.76 1.93
CA ARG A 189 5.15 14.05 3.34
C ARG A 189 5.74 15.39 3.73
N PHE A 190 4.97 16.18 4.47
CA PHE A 190 5.48 17.47 4.94
C PHE A 190 6.60 17.29 5.96
N THR A 191 7.67 18.05 5.78
CA THR A 191 8.83 18.17 6.66
C THR A 191 8.97 19.63 7.07
N GLY A 192 8.05 20.08 7.92
CA GLY A 192 7.89 21.49 8.31
C GLY A 192 6.61 22.10 7.76
N GLU A 193 6.58 23.43 7.62
CA GLU A 193 5.35 24.14 7.25
C GLU A 193 5.07 24.14 5.74
N ASN A 194 6.10 24.42 4.93
CA ASN A 194 5.98 24.60 3.47
C ASN A 194 6.95 23.71 2.70
N ARG A 195 7.48 22.67 3.34
CA ARG A 195 8.44 21.72 2.75
C ARG A 195 7.80 20.35 2.67
N LEU A 196 7.86 19.74 1.49
CA LEU A 196 7.36 18.40 1.20
C LEU A 196 8.53 17.53 0.80
N ASN A 197 8.79 16.45 1.54
CA ASN A 197 9.69 15.41 1.10
C ASN A 197 8.94 14.49 0.13
N THR A 198 9.40 14.44 -1.11
CA THR A 198 8.64 13.94 -2.24
C THR A 198 9.20 12.60 -2.71
N PHE A 199 8.29 11.66 -2.93
CA PHE A 199 8.60 10.29 -3.35
C PHE A 199 8.33 10.06 -4.84
N SER A 200 7.42 10.84 -5.42
CA SER A 200 7.02 10.70 -6.82
C SER A 200 6.62 12.07 -7.36
N VAL A 201 7.05 12.33 -8.59
CA VAL A 201 6.71 13.52 -9.38
C VAL A 201 6.18 13.02 -10.71
N ALA A 202 5.07 13.58 -11.17
CA ALA A 202 4.52 13.31 -12.49
C ALA A 202 4.03 14.62 -13.12
N GLN A 203 4.33 14.82 -14.41
CA GLN A 203 3.75 15.92 -15.17
C GLN A 203 2.30 15.60 -15.51
N PHE A 204 1.41 16.57 -15.31
CA PHE A 204 0.01 16.47 -15.69
C PHE A 204 -0.23 17.34 -16.93
N GLN A 205 -0.55 16.71 -18.05
CA GLN A 205 -0.79 17.42 -19.30
C GLN A 205 -2.19 18.05 -19.26
N THR A 206 -2.25 19.38 -19.34
CA THR A 206 -3.50 20.12 -19.53
C THR A 206 -3.79 20.14 -21.02
N PHE A 207 -4.97 19.65 -21.43
CA PHE A 207 -5.45 19.68 -22.82
C PHE A 207 -5.93 21.09 -23.19
#